data_AF-A0A1G9P4Q8-F1
#
_entry.id   AF-A0A1G9P4Q8-F1
#
_cell.length_a   1.000
_cell.length_b   1.000
_cell.length_c   1.000
_cell.angle_alpha   90.00
_cell.angle_beta   90.00
_cell.angle_gamma   90.00
#
_symmetry.space_group_name_H-M   'P 1'
#
loop_
_entity.id
_entity.type
_entity.pdbx_description
1 polymer ?
#
loop_
_entity_poly.entity_id
_entity_poly.type
_entity_poly.pdbx_seq_one_letter_code
_entity_poly.pdbx_strand_id
1 'polypeptide(L)'
;MKYFKFIILFFIFSSVTSCGGDDDICESGEGTPRMKIMFKTGGKITVLDSIKIFADLGTSVVDFGWNRNVDSVFVPLRVDDSPFTDIYIKTSAKEDSSKVRINYTTKSIYVSPGCGVKRNYENLNSVLLLPNSVKSVEQGQNFIQDEEKTNLYLNF
;
A
#
# COMPACT_ATOMS: atom_id res chain seq x y z
N MET A 1 40.75 -46.87 8.14
CA MET A 1 39.60 -46.14 7.54
C MET A 1 38.45 -45.88 8.55
N LYS A 2 38.71 -45.71 9.86
CA LYS A 2 37.64 -45.56 10.87
C LYS A 2 37.13 -44.11 10.99
N TYR A 3 38.03 -43.14 10.82
CA TYR A 3 37.74 -41.70 10.92
C TYR A 3 37.23 -41.07 9.61
N PHE A 4 37.46 -41.72 8.46
CA PHE A 4 37.02 -41.23 7.16
C PHE A 4 35.49 -41.15 7.05
N LYS A 5 34.78 -42.12 7.67
CA LYS A 5 33.31 -42.11 7.76
C LYS A 5 32.77 -40.94 8.58
N PHE A 6 33.49 -40.54 9.64
CA PHE A 6 33.12 -39.39 10.46
C PHE A 6 33.32 -38.06 9.74
N ILE A 7 34.38 -37.94 8.92
CA ILE A 7 34.64 -36.73 8.12
C ILE A 7 33.56 -36.53 7.05
N ILE A 8 33.15 -37.61 6.37
CA ILE A 8 32.06 -37.55 5.38
C ILE A 8 30.74 -37.15 6.05
N LEU A 9 30.44 -37.72 7.22
CA LEU A 9 29.22 -37.39 7.96
C LEU A 9 29.20 -35.92 8.41
N PHE A 10 30.34 -35.37 8.83
CA PHE A 10 30.48 -33.95 9.19
C PHE A 10 30.26 -33.03 7.98
N PHE A 11 30.80 -33.39 6.81
CA PHE A 11 30.59 -32.63 5.58
C PHE A 11 29.11 -32.61 5.15
N ILE A 12 28.43 -33.76 5.23
CA ILE A 12 26.99 -33.86 4.93
C ILE A 12 26.15 -33.02 5.91
N PHE A 13 26.51 -32.99 7.19
CA PHE A 13 25.81 -32.18 8.20
C PHE A 13 26.06 -30.67 8.04
N SER A 14 27.23 -30.27 7.52
CA SER A 14 27.52 -28.86 7.22
C SER A 14 26.78 -28.34 5.97
N SER A 15 26.37 -29.21 5.05
CA SER A 15 25.62 -28.81 3.85
C SER A 15 24.13 -28.57 4.07
N VAL A 16 23.56 -29.02 5.20
CA VAL A 16 22.11 -28.84 5.50
C VAL A 16 21.79 -27.57 6.28
N THR A 17 22.79 -26.75 6.64
CA THR A 17 22.60 -25.46 7.32
C THR A 17 22.79 -24.26 6.39
N SER A 18 22.78 -24.46 5.07
CA SER A 18 22.68 -23.35 4.13
C SER A 18 21.25 -22.82 4.15
N CYS A 19 20.93 -22.02 5.17
CA CYS A 19 19.81 -21.10 5.12
C CYS A 19 20.18 -20.07 4.04
N GLY A 20 19.75 -20.29 2.80
CA GLY A 20 19.66 -19.21 1.84
C GLY A 20 18.69 -18.21 2.44
N GLY A 21 19.21 -17.10 2.97
CA GLY A 21 18.40 -15.90 3.08
C GLY A 21 18.00 -15.55 1.65
N ASP A 22 16.73 -15.28 1.44
CA ASP A 22 16.16 -15.02 0.14
C ASP A 22 17.06 -14.03 -0.65
N ASP A 23 17.50 -14.45 -1.85
CA ASP A 23 18.42 -13.70 -2.72
C ASP A 23 17.74 -12.45 -3.35
N ASP A 24 16.80 -11.84 -2.64
CA ASP A 24 16.04 -10.69 -3.08
C ASP A 24 16.66 -9.42 -2.50
N ILE A 25 17.37 -8.67 -3.36
CA ILE A 25 18.11 -7.46 -3.01
C ILE A 25 17.22 -6.33 -2.43
N CYS A 26 15.89 -6.47 -2.50
CA CYS A 26 14.88 -5.51 -2.05
C CYS A 26 13.70 -6.21 -1.37
N GLU A 27 13.89 -6.69 -0.15
CA GLU A 27 12.94 -7.59 0.50
C GLU A 27 12.05 -6.95 1.58
N SER A 28 12.35 -5.72 2.02
CA SER A 28 11.83 -5.13 3.25
C SER A 28 11.47 -3.64 3.13
N GLY A 29 10.35 -3.32 2.48
CA GLY A 29 9.80 -1.96 2.50
C GLY A 29 10.62 -0.92 1.72
N GLU A 30 11.47 -1.37 0.79
CA GLU A 30 12.22 -0.51 -0.13
C GLU A 30 11.36 0.10 -1.24
N GLY A 31 10.13 -0.38 -1.44
CA GLY A 31 9.20 0.15 -2.43
C GLY A 31 8.63 1.54 -2.09
N THR A 32 8.11 2.23 -3.10
CA THR A 32 7.26 3.41 -2.90
C THR A 32 6.01 3.01 -2.11
N PRO A 33 5.75 3.60 -0.92
CA PRO A 33 4.69 3.15 -0.05
C PRO A 33 3.31 3.54 -0.58
N ARG A 34 2.34 2.68 -0.30
CA ARG A 34 0.91 2.89 -0.58
C ARG A 34 0.23 3.61 0.57
N MET A 35 -0.80 4.35 0.23
CA MET A 35 -1.64 5.04 1.21
C MET A 35 -2.60 4.04 1.87
N LYS A 36 -2.66 4.03 3.20
CA LYS A 36 -3.66 3.25 3.94
C LYS A 36 -4.92 4.08 4.17
N ILE A 37 -6.04 3.55 3.69
CA ILE A 37 -7.37 4.12 3.86
C ILE A 37 -8.14 3.24 4.84
N MET A 38 -8.71 3.82 5.89
CA MET A 38 -9.64 3.13 6.81
C MET A 38 -11.06 3.65 6.68
N PHE A 39 -12.03 2.84 7.11
CA PHE A 39 -13.44 3.16 6.96
C PHE A 39 -14.08 3.50 8.30
N LYS A 40 -14.95 4.51 8.30
CA LYS A 40 -15.72 4.92 9.48
C LYS A 40 -17.21 5.02 9.16
N THR A 41 -18.03 4.67 10.15
CA THR A 41 -19.47 4.98 10.16
C THR A 41 -19.83 5.50 11.54
N GLY A 42 -20.50 6.66 11.60
CA GLY A 42 -20.82 7.32 12.87
C GLY A 42 -19.58 7.67 13.72
N GLY A 43 -18.45 7.97 13.08
CA GLY A 43 -17.20 8.34 13.74
C GLY A 43 -16.37 7.17 14.32
N LYS A 44 -16.83 5.92 14.17
CA LYS A 44 -16.11 4.72 14.62
C LYS A 44 -15.58 3.93 13.43
N ILE A 45 -14.41 3.31 13.60
CA ILE A 45 -13.86 2.38 12.60
C ILE A 45 -14.87 1.25 12.38
N THR A 46 -15.14 0.94 11.11
CA THR A 46 -16.07 -0.11 10.73
C THR A 46 -15.47 -1.02 9.67
N VAL A 47 -15.89 -2.27 9.70
CA VAL A 47 -15.69 -3.22 8.60
C VAL A 47 -16.79 -2.97 7.56
N LEU A 48 -16.43 -2.94 6.29
CA LEU A 48 -17.37 -2.88 5.17
C LEU A 48 -17.54 -4.26 4.54
N ASP A 49 -18.78 -4.60 4.21
CA ASP A 49 -19.11 -5.87 3.55
C ASP A 49 -18.49 -5.97 2.17
N SER A 50 -18.55 -4.88 1.38
CA SER A 50 -17.89 -4.78 0.10
C SER A 50 -17.49 -3.36 -0.26
N ILE A 51 -16.26 -3.20 -0.76
CA ILE A 51 -15.76 -1.95 -1.33
C ILE A 51 -14.92 -2.23 -2.56
N LYS A 52 -15.05 -1.36 -3.56
CA LYS A 52 -14.24 -1.38 -4.77
C LYS A 52 -13.56 -0.03 -4.95
N ILE A 53 -12.26 -0.05 -5.17
CA ILE A 53 -11.43 1.13 -5.34
C ILE A 53 -10.82 1.14 -6.74
N PHE A 54 -10.79 2.31 -7.34
CA PHE A 54 -10.02 2.60 -8.53
C PHE A 54 -9.08 3.78 -8.25
N ALA A 55 -7.89 3.80 -8.83
CA ALA A 55 -6.99 4.95 -8.77
C ALA A 55 -6.56 5.36 -10.18
N ASP A 56 -6.62 6.67 -10.46
CA ASP A 56 -6.03 7.25 -11.65
C ASP A 56 -4.51 7.41 -11.43
N LEU A 57 -3.74 6.50 -12.02
CA LEU A 57 -2.27 6.50 -11.93
C LEU A 57 -1.61 7.28 -13.09
N GLY A 58 -2.37 8.13 -13.79
CA GLY A 58 -1.90 9.00 -14.86
C GLY A 58 -1.95 8.37 -16.24
N THR A 59 -1.37 7.19 -16.40
CA THR A 59 -1.43 6.45 -17.68
C THR A 59 -2.74 5.69 -17.85
N SER A 60 -3.33 5.24 -16.73
CA SER A 60 -4.56 4.49 -16.71
C SER A 60 -5.25 4.60 -15.35
N VAL A 61 -6.56 4.37 -15.36
CA VAL A 61 -7.33 4.14 -14.15
C VAL A 61 -7.25 2.65 -13.85
N VAL A 62 -6.62 2.30 -12.73
CA VAL A 62 -6.44 0.92 -12.29
C VAL A 62 -7.57 0.51 -11.37
N ASP A 63 -8.16 -0.65 -11.64
CA ASP A 63 -9.19 -1.30 -10.82
C ASP A 63 -8.53 -2.30 -9.85
N PHE A 64 -8.67 -2.09 -8.54
CA PHE A 64 -8.10 -2.97 -7.50
C PHE A 64 -9.05 -4.12 -7.10
N GLY A 65 -10.18 -4.29 -7.79
CA GLY A 65 -11.14 -5.33 -7.51
C GLY A 65 -11.99 -5.07 -6.27
N TRP A 66 -12.89 -6.02 -6.00
CA TRP A 66 -13.75 -6.00 -4.81
C TRP A 66 -13.00 -6.54 -3.59
N ASN A 67 -12.92 -5.73 -2.55
CA ASN A 67 -12.49 -6.14 -1.22
C ASN A 67 -13.75 -6.40 -0.38
N ARG A 68 -13.78 -7.49 0.40
CA ARG A 68 -14.93 -7.90 1.20
C ARG A 68 -14.55 -8.10 2.65
N ASN A 69 -15.43 -7.70 3.56
CA ASN A 69 -15.21 -7.80 5.01
C ASN A 69 -13.86 -7.17 5.44
N VAL A 70 -13.60 -5.95 4.98
CA VAL A 70 -12.36 -5.22 5.27
C VAL A 70 -12.64 -3.91 6.00
N ASP A 71 -11.77 -3.52 6.91
CA ASP A 71 -11.79 -2.21 7.60
C ASP A 71 -10.85 -1.18 6.95
N SER A 72 -10.01 -1.63 6.02
CA SER A 72 -8.97 -0.84 5.40
C SER A 72 -8.53 -1.40 4.04
N VAL A 73 -7.93 -0.53 3.23
CA VAL A 73 -7.33 -0.86 1.93
C VAL A 73 -6.07 -0.04 1.72
N PHE A 74 -5.13 -0.61 0.95
CA PHE A 74 -3.91 0.08 0.52
C PHE A 74 -4.05 0.51 -0.94
N VAL A 75 -3.80 1.79 -1.21
CA VAL A 75 -3.93 2.36 -2.54
C VAL A 75 -2.63 3.06 -2.92
N PRO A 76 -1.96 2.65 -4.02
CA PRO A 76 -0.80 3.37 -4.52
C PRO A 76 -1.20 4.76 -5.01
N LEU A 77 -0.30 5.72 -4.82
CA LEU A 77 -0.41 7.04 -5.41
C LEU A 77 0.43 7.10 -6.69
N ARG A 78 0.22 8.13 -7.52
CA ARG A 78 1.04 8.32 -8.72
C ARG A 78 2.50 8.51 -8.33
N VAL A 79 3.37 7.95 -9.16
CA VAL A 79 4.83 8.04 -9.01
C VAL A 79 5.46 9.05 -9.96
N ASP A 80 4.66 9.66 -10.83
CA ASP A 80 5.05 10.78 -11.67
C ASP A 80 5.04 12.11 -10.89
N ASP A 81 5.32 13.21 -11.57
CA ASP A 81 5.40 14.54 -10.94
C ASP A 81 4.02 15.21 -10.77
N SER A 82 2.91 14.46 -10.89
CA SER A 82 1.56 14.98 -10.59
C SER A 82 1.42 15.29 -9.10
N PRO A 83 0.89 16.47 -8.72
CA PRO A 83 0.72 16.85 -7.32
C PRO A 83 -0.52 16.21 -6.66
N PHE A 84 -1.24 15.35 -7.38
CA PHE A 84 -2.40 14.66 -6.86
C PHE A 84 -2.64 13.29 -7.53
N THR A 85 -3.39 12.44 -6.83
CA THR A 85 -4.00 11.21 -7.35
C THR A 85 -5.50 11.27 -7.10
N ASP A 86 -6.30 10.98 -8.11
CA ASP A 86 -7.74 10.83 -7.96
C ASP A 86 -8.08 9.35 -7.72
N ILE A 87 -8.88 9.07 -6.69
CA ILE A 87 -9.42 7.74 -6.41
C ILE A 87 -10.94 7.74 -6.52
N TYR A 88 -11.47 6.57 -6.87
CA TYR A 88 -12.89 6.34 -7.07
C TYR A 88 -13.33 5.17 -6.20
N ILE A 89 -14.46 5.31 -5.51
CA ILE A 89 -14.94 4.35 -4.52
C ILE A 89 -16.37 3.93 -4.86
N LYS A 90 -16.64 2.63 -4.82
CA LYS A 90 -18.00 2.07 -4.89
C LYS A 90 -18.22 1.08 -3.75
N THR A 91 -19.43 1.04 -3.20
CA THR A 91 -19.84 -0.02 -2.25
C THR A 91 -20.75 -1.05 -2.89
N SER A 92 -21.39 -0.73 -4.02
CA SER A 92 -22.20 -1.65 -4.82
C SER A 92 -21.90 -1.57 -6.33
N ALA A 93 -22.10 -2.67 -7.06
CA ALA A 93 -21.81 -2.75 -8.49
C ALA A 93 -22.69 -1.84 -9.36
N LYS A 94 -23.91 -1.53 -8.89
CA LYS A 94 -24.89 -0.69 -9.60
C LYS A 94 -24.76 0.79 -9.27
N GLU A 95 -23.87 1.14 -8.34
CA GLU A 95 -23.69 2.50 -7.85
C GLU A 95 -22.68 3.27 -8.71
N ASP A 96 -22.86 4.58 -8.82
CA ASP A 96 -21.84 5.50 -9.31
C ASP A 96 -20.70 5.67 -8.28
N SER A 97 -19.49 5.96 -8.75
CA SER A 97 -18.36 6.11 -7.83
C SER A 97 -18.38 7.43 -7.08
N SER A 98 -18.09 7.41 -5.78
CA SER A 98 -17.56 8.60 -5.09
C SER A 98 -16.16 8.92 -5.62
N LYS A 99 -15.81 10.21 -5.73
CA LYS A 99 -14.48 10.65 -6.17
C LYS A 99 -13.78 11.44 -5.07
N VAL A 100 -12.59 11.00 -4.67
CA VAL A 100 -11.72 11.68 -3.71
C VAL A 100 -10.41 12.04 -4.40
N ARG A 101 -9.97 13.29 -4.26
CA ARG A 101 -8.65 13.75 -4.69
C ARG A 101 -7.70 13.77 -3.51
N ILE A 102 -6.54 13.15 -3.67
CA ILE A 102 -5.45 13.18 -2.70
C ILE A 102 -4.36 14.06 -3.27
N ASN A 103 -4.17 15.22 -2.67
CA ASN A 103 -3.07 16.13 -2.99
C ASN A 103 -1.86 15.78 -2.12
N TYR A 104 -0.66 15.94 -2.66
CA TYR A 104 0.59 15.68 -1.95
C TYR A 104 1.78 16.37 -2.63
N THR A 105 2.88 16.41 -1.90
CA THR A 105 4.21 16.70 -2.41
C THR A 105 5.03 15.42 -2.41
N THR A 106 5.90 15.22 -3.40
CA THR A 106 6.72 14.01 -3.51
C THR A 106 8.18 14.30 -3.17
N LYS A 107 8.85 13.31 -2.57
CA LYS A 107 10.27 13.37 -2.26
C LYS A 107 10.94 12.07 -2.67
N SER A 108 11.93 12.14 -3.54
CA SER A 108 12.73 10.98 -3.96
C SER A 108 13.77 10.65 -2.90
N ILE A 109 13.84 9.38 -2.49
CA ILE A 109 14.78 8.87 -1.50
C ILE A 109 15.56 7.71 -2.12
N TYR A 110 16.88 7.85 -2.16
CA TYR A 110 17.75 6.76 -2.56
C TYR A 110 17.73 5.65 -1.52
N VAL A 111 17.61 4.40 -1.98
CA VAL A 111 17.53 3.22 -1.12
C VAL A 111 18.86 2.46 -1.13
N SER A 112 19.24 1.93 -2.29
CA SER A 112 20.50 1.17 -2.46
C SER A 112 20.85 1.06 -3.95
N PRO A 113 22.07 0.60 -4.32
CA PRO A 113 22.41 0.35 -5.72
C PRO A 113 21.50 -0.68 -6.39
N GLY A 114 21.01 -1.67 -5.61
CA GLY A 114 20.11 -2.71 -6.10
C GLY A 114 18.65 -2.27 -6.23
N CYS A 115 18.18 -1.40 -5.33
CA CYS A 115 16.78 -1.00 -5.24
C CYS A 115 16.48 0.39 -5.84
N GLY A 116 17.52 1.16 -6.16
CA GLY A 116 17.39 2.47 -6.77
C GLY A 116 16.77 3.51 -5.83
N VAL A 117 15.70 4.14 -6.28
CA VAL A 117 15.06 5.30 -5.63
C VAL A 117 13.58 5.03 -5.42
N LYS A 118 13.08 5.33 -4.22
CA LYS A 118 11.66 5.33 -3.91
C LYS A 118 11.11 6.74 -3.78
N ARG A 119 9.79 6.89 -3.98
CA ARG A 119 9.08 8.16 -3.74
C ARG A 119 8.38 8.10 -2.39
N ASN A 120 8.61 9.09 -1.54
CA ASN A 120 7.78 9.34 -0.37
C ASN A 120 6.80 10.47 -0.66
N TYR A 121 5.70 10.48 0.09
CA TYR A 121 4.64 11.47 -0.02
C TYR A 121 4.54 12.29 1.27
N GLU A 122 4.50 13.61 1.14
CA GLU A 122 4.41 14.57 2.24
C GLU A 122 3.27 15.56 1.96
N ASN A 123 2.77 16.22 3.01
CA ASN A 123 1.68 17.20 2.91
C ASN A 123 0.39 16.64 2.29
N LEU A 124 0.04 15.39 2.65
CA LEU A 124 -1.19 14.76 2.17
C LEU A 124 -2.40 15.56 2.61
N ASN A 125 -3.27 15.85 1.64
CA ASN A 125 -4.55 16.49 1.86
C ASN A 125 -5.61 15.88 0.94
N SER A 126 -6.62 15.27 1.55
CA SER A 126 -7.69 14.59 0.81
C SER A 126 -8.94 15.47 0.73
N VAL A 127 -9.54 15.55 -0.45
CA VAL A 127 -10.75 16.34 -0.72
C VAL A 127 -11.78 15.46 -1.43
N LEU A 128 -12.99 15.39 -0.88
CA LEU A 128 -14.12 14.72 -1.52
C LEU A 128 -14.67 15.63 -2.63
N LEU A 129 -14.53 15.21 -3.88
CA LEU A 129 -14.98 15.97 -5.06
C LEU A 129 -16.39 15.59 -5.50
N LEU A 130 -16.70 14.30 -5.47
CA LEU A 130 -18.03 13.78 -5.82
C LEU A 130 -18.51 12.86 -4.70
N PRO A 131 -19.44 13.30 -3.83
CA PRO A 131 -20.03 12.45 -2.80
C PRO A 131 -20.98 11.42 -3.41
N ASN A 132 -20.98 10.20 -2.87
CA ASN A 132 -22.00 9.17 -3.10
C ASN A 132 -22.10 8.29 -1.82
N SER A 133 -21.71 7.01 -1.86
CA SER A 133 -21.50 6.21 -0.63
C SER A 133 -20.57 6.88 0.39
N VAL A 134 -19.50 7.53 -0.07
CA VAL A 134 -18.61 8.29 0.82
C VAL A 134 -19.24 9.64 1.10
N LYS A 135 -19.59 9.89 2.37
CA LYS A 135 -20.25 11.12 2.85
C LYS A 135 -19.26 12.23 3.16
N SER A 136 -18.10 11.88 3.71
CA SER A 136 -17.03 12.83 4.00
C SER A 136 -15.68 12.12 4.13
N VAL A 137 -14.60 12.91 4.13
CA VAL A 137 -13.23 12.44 4.34
C VAL A 137 -12.67 13.08 5.60
N GLU A 138 -11.87 12.32 6.33
CA GLU A 138 -11.12 12.80 7.50
C GLU A 138 -9.63 12.48 7.30
N GLN A 139 -8.77 13.47 7.59
CA GLN A 139 -7.33 13.34 7.40
C GLN A 139 -6.73 12.52 8.56
N GLY A 140 -5.96 11.48 8.20
CA GLY A 140 -5.08 10.78 9.13
C GLY A 140 -3.69 11.42 9.15
N GLN A 141 -2.64 10.60 9.00
CA GLN A 141 -1.30 11.13 8.79
C GLN A 141 -1.19 11.90 7.46
N ASN A 142 -0.45 13.00 7.49
CA ASN A 142 -0.20 13.86 6.34
C ASN A 142 1.11 13.49 5.58
N PHE A 143 1.72 12.35 5.87
CA PHE A 143 2.87 11.81 5.15
C PHE A 143 2.71 10.29 5.00
N ILE A 144 3.39 9.71 4.01
CA ILE A 144 3.49 8.27 3.82
C ILE A 144 4.98 7.90 3.76
N GLN A 145 5.44 7.27 4.83
CA GLN A 145 6.76 6.64 4.93
C GLN A 145 6.64 5.15 5.26
N ASP A 146 5.60 4.80 6.01
CA ASP A 146 5.24 3.46 6.46
C ASP A 146 3.76 3.23 6.12
N GLU A 147 3.45 2.07 5.54
CA GLU A 147 2.09 1.71 5.16
C GLU A 147 1.22 1.37 6.38
N GLU A 148 1.79 1.04 7.55
CA GLU A 148 0.99 0.61 8.71
C GLU A 148 0.05 1.70 9.25
N LYS A 149 0.42 2.97 9.05
CA LYS A 149 -0.31 4.14 9.57
C LYS A 149 -1.39 4.61 8.60
N THR A 150 -2.54 4.94 9.16
CA THR A 150 -3.69 5.42 8.38
C THR A 150 -3.49 6.86 7.93
N ASN A 151 -3.62 7.11 6.64
CA ASN A 151 -3.48 8.43 6.05
C ASN A 151 -4.83 9.09 5.75
N LEU A 152 -5.86 8.27 5.48
CA LEU A 152 -7.19 8.74 5.10
C LEU A 152 -8.27 7.90 5.77
N TYR A 153 -9.27 8.58 6.32
CA TYR A 153 -10.51 7.95 6.76
C TYR A 153 -11.64 8.34 5.80
N LEU A 154 -12.35 7.33 5.27
CA LEU A 154 -13.59 7.54 4.51
C LEU A 154 -14.78 7.33 5.44
N ASN A 155 -15.67 8.31 5.50
CA ASN A 155 -16.90 8.20 6.29
C ASN A 155 -18.06 7.77 5.40
N PHE A 156 -18.69 6.67 5.76
CA PHE A 156 -19.86 6.07 5.11
C PHE A 156 -21.14 6.26 5.93
#